data_AF-A0A7W6LH30-F1
#
_entry.id   AF-A0A7W6LH30-F1
#
_cell.length_a   1.000
_cell.length_b   1.000
_cell.length_c   1.000
_cell.angle_alpha   90.00
_cell.angle_beta   90.00
_cell.angle_gamma   90.00
#
_symmetry.space_group_name_H-M   'P 1'
#
loop_
_entity.id
_entity.type
_entity.pdbx_description
1 polymer ?
#
loop_
_entity_poly.entity_id
_entity_poly.type
_entity_poly.pdbx_seq_one_letter_code
_entity_poly.pdbx_strand_id
1 'polypeptide(L)'
;MGEISEQLGLDSGTITPLIKRLTNMGLVRKERRADDERRVDIHLTQAGRELEAKSGEVLRCIGQALQMDMQQANVTLQTINHLTSNLTRAANVRTTGTDGDSAPHASIV
;
A
#
# COMPACT_ATOMS: atom_id res chain seq x y z
N MET A 1 -9.50 5.60 -1.33
CA MET A 1 -8.85 4.27 -1.46
C MET A 1 -7.43 4.35 -2.02
N GLY A 2 -7.18 5.12 -3.10
CA GLY A 2 -5.84 5.24 -3.68
C GLY A 2 -4.74 5.63 -2.69
N GLU A 3 -5.03 6.56 -1.78
CA GLU A 3 -4.08 6.99 -0.73
C GLU A 3 -3.70 5.85 0.24
N ILE A 4 -4.65 4.99 0.62
CA ILE A 4 -4.36 3.82 1.48
C ILE A 4 -3.51 2.80 0.73
N SER A 5 -3.80 2.59 -0.56
CA SER A 5 -2.99 1.73 -1.45
C SER A 5 -1.56 2.25 -1.58
N GLU A 6 -1.39 3.55 -1.76
CA GLU A 6 -0.09 4.21 -1.87
C GLU A 6 0.72 4.13 -0.56
N GLN A 7 0.10 4.45 0.58
CA GLN A 7 0.76 4.37 1.89
C GLN A 7 1.18 2.95 2.28
N LEU A 8 0.38 1.95 1.90
CA LEU A 8 0.68 0.54 2.19
C LEU A 8 1.55 -0.12 1.10
N GLY A 9 1.81 0.56 -0.03
CA GLY A 9 2.52 -0.02 -1.16
C GLY A 9 1.82 -1.24 -1.77
N LEU A 10 0.48 -1.29 -1.68
CA LEU A 10 -0.34 -2.43 -2.12
C LEU A 10 -1.27 -2.00 -3.26
N ASP A 11 -1.38 -2.85 -4.27
CA ASP A 11 -2.32 -2.63 -5.37
C ASP A 11 -3.78 -2.58 -4.89
N SER A 12 -4.60 -1.83 -5.61
CA SER A 12 -6.05 -1.70 -5.36
C SER A 12 -6.77 -3.05 -5.27
N GLY A 13 -6.30 -4.05 -6.03
CA GLY A 13 -6.81 -5.43 -6.03
C GLY A 13 -6.57 -6.18 -4.72
N THR A 14 -5.54 -5.82 -3.96
CA THR A 14 -5.16 -6.45 -2.67
C THR A 14 -5.78 -5.70 -1.48
N ILE A 15 -5.92 -4.38 -1.60
CA ILE A 15 -6.51 -3.52 -0.57
C ILE A 15 -8.01 -3.76 -0.45
N THR A 16 -8.72 -3.93 -1.57
CA THR A 16 -10.17 -4.06 -1.55
C THR A 16 -10.65 -5.27 -0.71
N PRO A 17 -10.08 -6.49 -0.87
CA PRO A 17 -10.36 -7.63 -0.01
C PRO A 17 -9.99 -7.40 1.46
N LEU A 18 -8.83 -6.80 1.72
CA LEU A 18 -8.35 -6.55 3.09
C LEU A 18 -9.32 -5.62 3.83
N ILE A 19 -9.69 -4.49 3.23
CA ILE A 19 -10.61 -3.54 3.84
C ILE A 19 -11.99 -4.18 4.02
N LYS A 20 -12.47 -4.97 3.06
CA LYS A 20 -13.74 -5.70 3.21
C LYS A 20 -13.69 -6.65 4.42
N ARG A 21 -12.59 -7.37 4.61
CA ARG A 21 -12.38 -8.24 5.78
C ARG A 21 -12.40 -7.43 7.09
N LEU A 22 -11.68 -6.32 7.15
CA LEU A 22 -11.64 -5.46 8.34
C LEU A 22 -13.01 -4.84 8.66
N THR A 23 -13.81 -4.48 7.64
CA THR A 23 -15.19 -4.02 7.83
C THR A 23 -16.08 -5.13 8.37
N ASN A 24 -15.97 -6.35 7.83
CA ASN A 24 -16.73 -7.51 8.31
C ASN A 24 -16.37 -7.89 9.76
N MET A 25 -15.13 -7.64 10.18
CA MET A 25 -14.69 -7.82 11.57
C MET A 25 -15.14 -6.68 12.50
N GLY A 26 -15.82 -5.65 11.97
CA GLY A 26 -16.29 -4.51 12.75
C GLY A 26 -15.18 -3.58 13.23
N LEU A 27 -13.97 -3.66 12.66
CA LEU A 27 -12.80 -2.87 13.07
C LEU A 27 -12.72 -1.52 12.34
N VAL A 28 -13.24 -1.46 11.10
CA VAL A 28 -13.28 -0.25 10.29
C VAL A 28 -14.67 -0.03 9.68
N ARG A 29 -15.06 1.23 9.51
CA ARG A 29 -16.28 1.62 8.78
C ARG A 29 -15.91 2.39 7.52
N LYS A 30 -16.69 2.20 6.47
CA LYS A 30 -16.60 2.95 5.21
C LYS A 30 -17.64 4.05 5.23
N GLU A 31 -17.24 5.26 4.90
CA GLU A 31 -18.14 6.40 4.75
C GLU A 31 -17.90 7.02 3.38
N ARG A 32 -18.96 7.13 2.57
CA ARG A 32 -18.87 7.87 1.31
C ARG A 32 -18.92 9.35 1.63
N ARG A 33 -18.02 10.09 1.03
CA ARG A 33 -17.96 11.54 1.19
C ARG A 33 -19.17 12.19 0.54
N ALA A 34 -19.85 13.07 1.27
CA ALA A 34 -21.03 13.78 0.79
C ALA A 34 -20.68 14.86 -0.25
N ASP A 35 -19.43 15.33 -0.24
CA ASP A 35 -18.86 16.33 -1.14
C ASP A 35 -18.31 15.74 -2.46
N ASP A 36 -17.90 14.46 -2.46
CA ASP A 36 -17.46 13.73 -3.66
C ASP A 36 -17.72 12.24 -3.49
N GLU A 37 -18.79 11.74 -4.14
CA GLU A 37 -19.24 10.34 -4.04
C GLU A 37 -18.21 9.32 -4.56
N ARG A 38 -17.21 9.80 -5.32
CA ARG A 38 -16.09 8.99 -5.82
C ARG A 38 -15.05 8.72 -4.73
N ARG A 39 -15.11 9.44 -3.60
CA ARG A 39 -14.22 9.26 -2.46
C ARG A 39 -14.90 8.46 -1.36
N VAL A 40 -14.12 7.56 -0.77
CA VAL A 40 -14.53 6.74 0.38
C VAL A 40 -13.50 6.93 1.46
N ASP A 41 -13.97 7.43 2.59
CA ASP A 41 -13.20 7.59 3.81
C ASP A 41 -13.32 6.32 4.66
N ILE A 42 -12.22 5.95 5.30
CA ILE A 42 -12.13 4.77 6.16
C ILE A 42 -11.84 5.26 7.57
N HIS A 43 -12.69 4.86 8.51
CA HIS A 43 -12.56 5.24 9.91
C HIS A 43 -12.44 3.99 10.78
N LEU A 44 -11.58 4.05 11.79
CA LEU A 44 -11.55 3.05 12.86
C LEU A 44 -12.87 3.11 13.64
N THR A 45 -13.43 1.95 13.93
CA THR A 45 -14.50 1.81 14.93
C THR A 45 -13.89 1.88 16.32
N GLN A 46 -14.75 1.85 17.35
CA GLN A 46 -14.28 1.75 18.72
C GLN A 46 -13.48 0.46 18.96
N ALA A 47 -13.97 -0.68 18.46
CA ALA A 47 -13.25 -1.95 18.51
C ALA A 47 -11.91 -1.89 17.74
N GLY A 48 -11.88 -1.16 16.62
CA GLY A 48 -10.66 -0.89 15.86
C GLY A 48 -9.60 -0.16 16.69
N ARG A 49 -9.98 0.91 17.40
CA ARG A 49 -9.08 1.68 18.27
C ARG A 49 -8.57 0.87 19.46
N GLU A 50 -9.42 0.05 20.06
CA GLU A 50 -9.03 -0.83 21.17
C GLU A 50 -8.04 -1.91 20.73
N LEU A 51 -8.16 -2.41 19.50
CA LEU A 51 -7.19 -3.33 18.91
C LEU A 51 -5.88 -2.63 18.55
N GLU A 52 -5.96 -1.42 17.99
CA GLU A 52 -4.79 -0.58 17.68
C GLU A 52 -3.95 -0.35 18.95
N ALA A 53 -4.58 -0.05 20.08
CA ALA A 53 -3.87 0.12 21.35
C ALA A 53 -3.05 -1.12 21.77
N LYS A 54 -3.50 -2.33 21.40
CA LYS A 54 -2.79 -3.59 21.67
C LYS A 54 -1.67 -3.88 20.67
N SER A 55 -1.68 -3.23 19.50
CA SER A 55 -0.67 -3.45 18.45
C SER A 55 0.74 -3.02 18.88
N GLY A 56 0.85 -2.09 19.82
CA GLY A 56 2.13 -1.66 20.39
C GLY A 56 2.91 -2.80 21.04
N GLU A 57 2.22 -3.77 21.63
CA GLU A 57 2.88 -4.95 22.21
C GLU A 57 3.51 -5.84 21.13
N VAL A 58 2.82 -6.03 20.01
CA VAL A 58 3.35 -6.79 18.87
C VAL A 58 4.57 -6.10 18.29
N LEU A 59 4.51 -4.78 18.08
CA LEU A 59 5.66 -3.99 17.61
C LEU A 59 6.84 -4.08 18.56
N ARG A 60 6.59 -4.02 19.87
CA ARG A 60 7.62 -4.20 20.90
C ARG A 60 8.25 -5.60 20.83
N CYS A 61 7.44 -6.66 20.72
CA CYS A 61 7.93 -8.03 20.60
C CYS A 61 8.78 -8.23 19.33
N ILE A 62 8.37 -7.65 18.20
CA ILE A 62 9.15 -7.67 16.96
C ILE A 62 10.49 -6.96 17.16
N GLY A 63 10.50 -5.75 17.75
CA GLY A 63 11.72 -5.01 18.04
C GLY A 63 12.70 -5.79 18.94
N GLN A 64 12.17 -6.46 19.97
CA GLN A 64 12.97 -7.33 20.84
C GLN A 64 13.58 -8.52 20.09
N ALA A 65 12.79 -9.19 19.24
CA ALA A 65 13.26 -10.32 18.44
C ALA A 65 14.34 -9.92 17.43
N LEU A 66 14.22 -8.71 16.87
CA LEU A 66 15.21 -8.16 15.94
C LEU A 66 16.47 -7.63 16.63
N GLN A 67 16.46 -7.51 17.96
CA GLN A 67 17.54 -6.90 18.75
C GLN A 67 17.95 -5.52 18.24
N MET A 68 16.97 -4.73 17.80
CA MET A 68 17.18 -3.38 17.28
C MET A 68 16.58 -2.36 18.23
N ASP A 69 17.27 -1.22 18.39
CA ASP A 69 16.64 -0.03 18.97
C ASP A 69 15.69 0.65 17.97
N MET A 70 14.88 1.61 18.44
CA MET A 70 13.89 2.31 17.62
C MET A 70 14.52 3.08 16.45
N GLN A 71 15.73 3.60 16.63
CA GLN A 71 16.43 4.38 15.62
C GLN A 71 16.96 3.45 14.52
N GLN A 72 17.56 2.33 14.88
CA GLN A 72 18.02 1.28 13.98
C GLN A 72 16.84 0.70 13.17
N ALA A 73 15.74 0.34 13.84
CA ALA A 73 14.55 -0.18 13.17
C ALA A 73 14.00 0.82 12.14
N ASN A 74 13.94 2.11 12.48
CA ASN A 74 13.49 3.15 11.57
C ASN A 74 14.40 3.30 10.34
N VAL A 75 15.72 3.33 10.53
CA VAL A 75 16.69 3.42 9.42
C VAL A 75 16.61 2.20 8.51
N THR A 76 16.49 1.00 9.08
CA THR A 76 16.37 -0.25 8.31
C THR A 76 15.08 -0.25 7.50
N LEU A 77 13.93 0.10 8.08
CA LEU A 77 12.66 0.20 7.35
C LEU A 77 12.72 1.23 6.22
N GLN A 78 13.31 2.41 6.46
CA GLN A 78 13.51 3.42 5.43
C GLN A 78 14.37 2.88 4.27
N THR A 79 15.43 2.16 4.59
CA THR A 79 16.33 1.57 3.58
C THR A 79 15.61 0.51 2.76
N ILE A 80 14.87 -0.40 3.40
CA ILE A 80 14.07 -1.44 2.72
C ILE A 80 13.03 -0.78 1.80
N ASN A 81 12.29 0.21 2.30
CA ASN A 81 11.27 0.91 1.51
C ASN A 81 11.90 1.66 0.32
N HIS A 82 13.06 2.29 0.52
CA HIS A 82 13.79 2.95 -0.55
C HIS A 82 14.23 1.95 -1.64
N LEU A 83 14.77 0.80 -1.25
CA LEU A 83 15.16 -0.26 -2.18
C LEU A 83 13.95 -0.82 -2.93
N THR A 84 12.87 -1.15 -2.23
CA THR A 84 11.62 -1.64 -2.85
C THR A 84 11.09 -0.63 -3.86
N SER A 85 11.03 0.66 -3.49
CA SER A 85 10.61 1.74 -4.41
C SER A 85 11.50 1.81 -5.66
N ASN A 86 12.82 1.77 -5.49
CA ASN A 86 13.76 1.81 -6.62
C ASN A 86 13.58 0.59 -7.56
N LEU A 87 13.37 -0.60 -6.99
CA LEU A 87 13.14 -1.82 -7.77
C LEU A 87 11.80 -1.80 -8.50
N THR A 88 10.71 -1.38 -7.84
CA THR A 88 9.41 -1.21 -8.48
C THR A 88 9.47 -0.20 -9.62
N ARG A 89 10.15 0.93 -9.41
CA ARG A 89 10.33 1.95 -10.45
C ARG A 89 11.16 1.43 -11.62
N ALA A 90 12.26 0.71 -11.35
CA ALA A 90 13.08 0.09 -12.39
C ALA A 90 12.34 -1.01 -13.17
N ALA A 91 11.43 -1.74 -12.52
CA ALA A 91 10.58 -2.73 -13.18
C ALA A 91 9.56 -2.07 -14.12
N ASN A 92 8.92 -0.97 -13.69
CA ASN A 92 7.93 -0.24 -14.49
C ASN A 92 8.53 0.50 -15.70
N VAL A 93 9.80 0.93 -15.65
CA VAL A 93 10.46 1.55 -16.81
C VAL A 93 10.74 0.54 -17.93
N ARG A 94 10.90 -0.75 -17.60
CA ARG A 94 11.14 -1.81 -18.60
C ARG A 94 9.89 -2.23 -19.35
N THR A 95 8.70 -2.04 -18.79
CA THR A 95 7.43 -2.40 -19.45
C THR A 95 6.91 -1.33 -20.40
N THR A 96 7.36 -0.08 -20.29
CA THR A 96 6.99 1.02 -21.20
C THR A 96 7.92 1.17 -22.41
N GLY A 97 8.77 0.18 -22.68
CA GLY A 97 9.88 0.27 -23.63
C GLY A 97 9.89 -0.80 -24.73
N THR A 98 8.73 -1.27 -25.20
CA THR A 98 8.61 -2.07 -26.44
C THR A 98 7.22 -1.87 -27.06
N ASP A 99 6.95 -0.71 -27.63
CA ASP A 99 5.88 -0.53 -28.64
C ASP A 99 6.19 0.76 -29.41
N GLY A 100 7.07 0.63 -30.40
CA GLY A 100 7.55 1.75 -31.20
C GLY A 100 8.49 1.32 -32.32
N ASP A 101 8.28 0.13 -32.90
CA ASP A 101 8.84 -0.21 -34.21
C ASP A 101 7.71 -0.68 -35.12
N SER A 102 7.13 0.27 -35.85
CA SER A 102 6.36 0.03 -37.05
C SER A 102 6.80 1.07 -38.06
N ALA A 103 7.93 0.77 -38.71
CA ALA A 103 8.29 1.36 -39.98
C ALA A 103 7.15 1.12 -40.99
N PRO A 104 6.78 2.11 -41.81
CA PRO A 104 5.73 1.93 -42.81
C PRO A 104 6.26 1.04 -43.94
N HIS A 105 5.72 -0.18 -44.04
CA HIS A 105 5.93 -1.04 -45.18
C HIS A 105 5.27 -0.42 -46.42
N ALA A 106 6.05 -0.33 -47.49
CA ALA A 106 5.63 0.06 -48.81
C ALA A 106 4.43 -0.77 -49.32
N SER A 107 3.41 -0.10 -49.84
CA SER A 107 2.45 -0.67 -50.78
C SER A 107 2.66 -0.02 -52.15
N ILE A 108 3.34 -0.76 -53.01
CA ILE A 108 3.20 -0.74 -54.46
C ILE A 108 1.95 -1.57 -54.76
N VAL A 109 0.89 -0.97 -55.31
CA VAL A 109 0.20 -1.28 -56.59
C VAL A 109 -0.77 -0.13 -56.87
#